data_AF-G1UXA9-F1
#
_entry.id   AF-G1UXA9-F1
#
_cell.length_a   1.000
_cell.length_b   1.000
_cell.length_c   1.000
_cell.angle_alpha   90.00
_cell.angle_beta   90.00
_cell.angle_gamma   90.00
#
_symmetry.space_group_name_H-M   'P 1'
#
loop_
_entity.id
_entity.type
_entity.pdbx_description
1 polymer ?
#
loop_
_entity_poly.entity_id
_entity_poly.type
_entity_poly.pdbx_seq_one_letter_code
_entity_poly.pdbx_strand_id
1 'polypeptide(L)'
;MKKFMFLACILTLALALPALAAQPPVPDKPLEFKGSKKTVMFPHAPHQKVECVTCHHKVQDKENFQKCATAGCHDDLTAKKGEKSLFYVVHTKTGLKHQTCLECHTKVVAEKPELKKDLTGCAKSKCHP
;
A
#
# COMPACT_ATOMS: atom_id res chain seq x y z
N MET A 1 0.64 -63.24 13.35
CA MET A 1 -0.41 -62.31 12.87
C MET A 1 -0.92 -61.51 14.05
N LYS A 2 -1.23 -60.22 13.86
CA LYS A 2 -1.84 -59.27 14.85
C LYS A 2 -0.89 -58.45 15.77
N LYS A 3 0.30 -58.07 15.29
CA LYS A 3 1.10 -56.95 15.86
C LYS A 3 1.26 -55.74 14.92
N PHE A 4 0.55 -55.74 13.79
CA PHE A 4 0.66 -54.71 12.74
C PHE A 4 -0.48 -53.69 12.73
N MET A 5 -1.12 -53.45 13.89
CA MET A 5 -2.32 -52.60 13.96
C MET A 5 -2.17 -51.45 14.97
N PHE A 6 -1.00 -50.82 15.00
CA PHE A 6 -0.76 -49.60 15.79
C PHE A 6 0.16 -48.58 15.07
N LEU A 7 0.23 -48.66 13.74
CA LEU A 7 1.13 -47.80 12.95
C LEU A 7 0.42 -47.14 11.75
N ALA A 8 -0.82 -46.69 11.94
CA ALA A 8 -1.61 -46.07 10.87
C ALA A 8 -2.37 -44.78 11.28
N CYS A 9 -2.02 -44.16 12.41
CA CYS A 9 -2.66 -42.90 12.84
C CYS A 9 -1.68 -41.74 13.15
N ILE A 10 -0.40 -41.84 12.79
CA ILE A 10 0.59 -40.76 13.03
C ILE A 10 1.18 -40.25 11.70
N LEU A 11 0.38 -40.19 10.63
CA LEU A 11 0.86 -39.71 9.32
C LEU A 11 -0.16 -38.87 8.54
N THR A 12 -1.01 -38.10 9.23
CA THR A 12 -1.98 -37.20 8.56
C THR A 12 -2.13 -35.83 9.23
N LEU A 13 -1.09 -35.34 9.92
CA LEU A 13 -1.04 -33.93 10.35
C LEU A 13 0.25 -33.25 9.88
N ALA A 14 0.63 -33.51 8.63
CA ALA A 14 1.64 -32.74 7.93
C ALA A 14 0.95 -31.95 6.81
N LEU A 15 1.11 -30.63 6.86
CA LEU A 15 0.79 -29.65 5.81
C LEU A 15 -0.68 -29.29 5.60
N ALA A 16 -1.22 -28.51 6.54
CA ALA A 16 -2.08 -27.39 6.20
C ALA A 16 -1.43 -26.10 6.69
N LEU A 17 -0.19 -25.84 6.25
CA LEU A 17 0.31 -24.47 6.24
C LEU A 17 -0.55 -23.75 5.20
N PRO A 18 -1.32 -22.71 5.56
CA PRO A 18 -1.86 -21.82 4.55
C PRO A 18 -0.66 -21.40 3.71
N ALA A 19 -0.76 -21.54 2.39
CA ALA A 19 0.17 -20.89 1.50
C ALA A 19 0.04 -19.39 1.78
N LEU A 20 0.84 -18.87 2.71
CA LEU A 20 1.13 -17.45 2.79
C LEU A 20 1.75 -17.14 1.44
N ALA A 21 0.96 -16.60 0.52
CA ALA A 21 1.50 -15.99 -0.68
C ALA A 21 2.55 -15.00 -0.17
N ALA A 22 3.83 -15.29 -0.43
CA ALA A 22 4.91 -14.47 0.07
C ALA A 22 4.66 -13.03 -0.38
N GLN A 23 4.71 -12.07 0.55
CA GLN A 23 4.61 -10.66 0.22
C GLN A 23 5.65 -10.33 -0.87
N PRO A 24 5.28 -9.57 -1.92
CA PRO A 24 6.21 -9.26 -2.98
C PRO A 24 7.40 -8.47 -2.41
N PRO A 25 8.61 -8.64 -2.98
CA PRO A 25 9.76 -7.88 -2.53
C PRO A 25 9.49 -6.37 -2.69
N VAL A 26 9.88 -5.59 -1.69
CA VAL A 26 9.74 -4.13 -1.73
C VAL A 26 10.67 -3.58 -2.82
N PRO A 27 10.17 -2.74 -3.75
CA PRO A 27 11.00 -2.13 -4.78
C PRO A 27 12.13 -1.26 -4.19
N ASP A 28 13.35 -1.49 -4.65
CA ASP A 28 14.56 -0.77 -4.26
C ASP A 28 14.68 0.61 -4.94
N LYS A 29 14.05 0.76 -6.12
CA LYS A 29 14.03 1.98 -6.92
C LYS A 29 12.67 2.69 -6.85
N PRO A 30 12.63 4.03 -7.03
CA PRO A 30 11.37 4.75 -7.15
C PRO A 30 10.52 4.20 -8.31
N LEU A 31 9.23 4.03 -8.06
CA LEU A 31 8.27 3.53 -9.06
C LEU A 31 7.42 4.65 -9.65
N GLU A 32 6.99 4.47 -10.89
CA GLU A 32 6.04 5.36 -11.53
C GLU A 32 4.64 5.23 -10.89
N PHE A 33 4.16 6.33 -10.31
CA PHE A 33 2.80 6.53 -9.85
C PHE A 33 2.06 7.39 -10.88
N LYS A 34 1.32 6.74 -11.79
CA LYS A 34 0.68 7.40 -12.94
C LYS A 34 -0.72 7.90 -12.60
N GLY A 35 -0.93 9.21 -12.68
CA GLY A 35 -2.26 9.82 -12.78
C GLY A 35 -2.68 10.03 -14.24
N SER A 36 -3.78 10.76 -14.47
CA SER A 36 -4.26 11.04 -15.83
C SER A 36 -3.33 11.91 -16.68
N LYS A 37 -2.65 12.88 -16.06
CA LYS A 37 -1.82 13.88 -16.75
C LYS A 37 -0.38 13.97 -16.23
N LYS A 38 -0.12 13.44 -15.04
CA LYS A 38 1.17 13.56 -14.35
C LYS A 38 1.57 12.20 -13.82
N THR A 39 2.86 11.92 -13.89
CA THR A 39 3.49 10.79 -13.21
C THR A 39 4.32 11.34 -12.06
N VAL A 40 4.17 10.75 -10.89
CA VAL A 40 5.00 11.00 -9.71
C VAL A 40 5.90 9.79 -9.51
N MET A 41 7.13 9.99 -9.04
CA MET A 41 8.00 8.87 -8.63
C MET A 41 7.79 8.60 -7.14
N PHE A 42 7.38 7.38 -6.79
CA PHE A 42 7.17 6.96 -5.40
C PHE A 42 8.38 6.14 -4.90
N PRO A 43 9.18 6.66 -3.94
CA PRO A 43 10.28 5.92 -3.34
C PRO A 43 9.82 5.13 -2.11
N HIS A 44 10.09 3.83 -2.04
CA HIS A 44 9.77 3.02 -0.85
C HIS A 44 10.74 3.25 0.32
N ALA A 45 12.02 3.52 0.06
CA ALA A 45 13.05 3.63 1.11
C ALA A 45 12.71 4.65 2.23
N PRO A 46 12.20 5.86 1.95
CA PRO A 46 11.77 6.79 3.00
C PRO A 46 10.57 6.31 3.83
N HIS A 47 9.83 5.32 3.33
CA HIS A 47 8.62 4.78 3.94
C HIS A 47 8.87 3.43 4.64
N GLN A 48 10.12 2.98 4.80
CA GLN A 48 10.45 1.66 5.38
C GLN A 48 9.94 1.45 6.82
N LYS A 49 9.60 2.53 7.55
CA LYS A 49 9.03 2.47 8.90
C LYS A 49 7.51 2.55 8.91
N VAL A 50 6.87 2.65 7.75
CA VAL A 50 5.42 2.64 7.58
C VAL A 50 5.01 1.21 7.26
N GLU A 51 4.14 0.65 8.08
CA GLU A 51 3.59 -0.70 7.85
C GLU A 51 2.98 -0.80 6.46
N CYS A 52 3.27 -1.89 5.73
CA CYS A 52 2.84 -2.06 4.33
C CYS A 52 1.33 -1.86 4.16
N VAL A 53 0.54 -2.39 5.10
CA VAL A 53 -0.93 -2.33 5.11
C VAL A 53 -1.51 -0.91 5.24
N THR A 54 -0.68 0.06 5.63
CA THR A 54 -1.09 1.48 5.66
C THR A 54 -1.44 1.98 4.27
N CYS A 55 -0.66 1.57 3.25
CA CYS A 55 -0.87 1.93 1.84
C CYS A 55 -1.48 0.77 1.04
N HIS A 56 -0.94 -0.44 1.22
CA HIS A 56 -1.44 -1.69 0.66
C HIS A 56 -2.53 -2.28 1.56
N HIS A 57 -3.59 -1.50 1.75
CA HIS A 57 -4.68 -1.86 2.64
C HIS A 57 -5.38 -3.14 2.18
N LYS A 58 -6.00 -3.84 3.14
CA LYS A 58 -6.75 -5.05 2.83
C LYS A 58 -7.93 -4.75 1.92
N VAL A 59 -8.21 -5.67 1.01
CA VAL A 59 -9.43 -5.67 0.18
C VAL A 59 -10.12 -7.00 0.43
N GLN A 60 -11.37 -6.96 0.91
CA GLN A 60 -12.10 -8.16 1.34
C GLN A 60 -11.28 -9.01 2.33
N ASP A 61 -10.67 -8.33 3.32
CA ASP A 61 -9.83 -8.91 4.37
C ASP A 61 -8.55 -9.64 3.92
N LYS A 62 -8.20 -9.55 2.63
CA LYS A 62 -6.99 -10.12 2.05
C LYS A 62 -5.94 -9.05 1.81
N GLU A 63 -4.67 -9.44 1.92
CA GLU A 63 -3.55 -8.59 1.51
C GLU A 63 -3.66 -8.23 0.03
N ASN A 64 -3.30 -6.99 -0.32
CA ASN A 64 -3.40 -6.49 -1.68
C ASN A 64 -2.21 -5.60 -2.06
N PHE A 65 -1.39 -6.08 -2.99
CA PHE A 65 -0.21 -5.37 -3.49
C PHE A 65 -0.36 -4.90 -4.95
N GLN A 66 -1.57 -4.95 -5.50
CA GLN A 66 -1.82 -4.42 -6.84
C GLN A 66 -1.60 -2.90 -6.88
N LYS A 67 -1.40 -2.35 -8.08
CA LYS A 67 -1.36 -0.89 -8.27
C LYS A 67 -2.68 -0.27 -7.81
N CYS A 68 -2.61 0.91 -7.19
CA CYS A 68 -3.77 1.61 -6.65
C CYS A 68 -4.88 1.84 -7.70
N ALA A 69 -4.47 2.12 -8.93
CA ALA A 69 -5.34 2.38 -10.08
C ALA A 69 -5.61 1.14 -10.96
N THR A 70 -5.48 -0.06 -10.39
CA THR A 70 -6.00 -1.27 -11.05
C THR A 70 -7.50 -1.12 -11.29
N ALA A 71 -8.01 -1.60 -12.43
CA ALA A 71 -9.44 -1.54 -12.75
C ALA A 71 -10.28 -2.14 -11.60
N GLY A 72 -11.31 -1.42 -11.18
CA GLY A 72 -12.15 -1.75 -10.02
C GLY A 72 -11.66 -1.20 -8.67
N CYS A 73 -10.50 -0.52 -8.62
CA CYS A 73 -9.94 0.08 -7.40
C CYS A 73 -10.10 1.61 -7.42
N HIS A 74 -9.00 2.36 -7.34
CA HIS A 74 -8.96 3.81 -7.49
C HIS A 74 -8.70 4.18 -8.96
N ASP A 75 -9.52 3.66 -9.85
CA ASP A 75 -9.34 3.69 -11.30
C ASP A 75 -9.88 4.95 -11.99
N ASP A 76 -10.56 5.85 -11.26
CA ASP A 76 -10.90 7.17 -11.79
C ASP A 76 -9.71 8.12 -11.66
N LEU A 77 -9.01 8.31 -12.78
CA LEU A 77 -7.83 9.17 -12.86
C LEU A 77 -8.16 10.65 -13.09
N THR A 78 -9.44 11.01 -13.26
CA THR A 78 -9.87 12.35 -13.67
C THR A 78 -10.65 13.07 -12.59
N ALA A 79 -11.50 12.37 -11.84
CA ALA A 79 -12.24 12.95 -10.72
C ALA A 79 -11.30 13.43 -9.62
N LYS A 80 -11.78 14.41 -8.86
CA LYS A 80 -11.06 14.99 -7.70
C LYS A 80 -11.58 14.52 -6.35
N LYS A 81 -12.71 13.80 -6.35
CA LYS A 81 -13.43 13.34 -5.16
C LYS A 81 -14.00 11.94 -5.40
N GLY A 82 -14.36 11.26 -4.31
CA GLY A 82 -14.97 9.93 -4.32
C GLY A 82 -13.95 8.82 -4.14
N GLU A 83 -14.38 7.70 -3.57
CA GLU A 83 -13.48 6.58 -3.21
C GLU A 83 -12.72 6.01 -4.42
N LYS A 84 -13.29 6.05 -5.64
CA LYS A 84 -12.62 5.61 -6.87
C LYS A 84 -11.59 6.60 -7.43
N SER A 85 -11.55 7.84 -6.96
CA SER A 85 -10.63 8.84 -7.48
C SER A 85 -9.22 8.63 -6.95
N LEU A 86 -8.27 8.34 -7.85
CA LEU A 86 -6.85 8.24 -7.47
C LEU A 86 -6.34 9.56 -6.89
N PHE A 87 -6.81 10.69 -7.42
CA PHE A 87 -6.44 12.00 -6.89
C PHE A 87 -6.93 12.16 -5.44
N TYR A 88 -8.17 11.75 -5.15
CA TYR A 88 -8.78 11.92 -3.85
C TYR A 88 -8.08 11.11 -2.76
N VAL A 89 -7.74 9.85 -3.03
CA VAL A 89 -7.07 8.96 -2.06
C VAL A 89 -5.60 9.29 -1.85
N VAL A 90 -5.00 10.14 -2.69
CA VAL A 90 -3.63 10.65 -2.52
C VAL A 90 -3.61 11.99 -1.78
N HIS A 91 -4.53 12.90 -2.11
CA HIS A 91 -4.41 14.32 -1.72
C HIS A 91 -5.36 14.76 -0.59
N THR A 92 -6.33 13.94 -0.20
CA THR A 92 -7.26 14.31 0.87
C THR A 92 -6.56 14.28 2.21
N LYS A 93 -6.62 15.35 3.00
CA LYS A 93 -5.86 15.46 4.25
C LYS A 93 -6.49 14.75 5.45
N THR A 94 -7.79 14.47 5.41
CA THR A 94 -8.56 13.91 6.53
C THR A 94 -9.83 13.24 6.04
N GLY A 95 -10.38 12.30 6.82
CA GLY A 95 -11.74 11.81 6.64
C GLY A 95 -11.90 10.61 5.72
N LEU A 96 -10.80 9.93 5.37
CA LEU A 96 -10.83 8.65 4.67
C LEU A 96 -10.59 7.48 5.63
N LYS A 97 -11.04 6.29 5.22
CA LYS A 97 -10.87 5.04 5.97
C LYS A 97 -9.41 4.59 6.03
N HIS A 98 -8.61 4.98 5.03
CA HIS A 98 -7.19 4.66 4.91
C HIS A 98 -6.39 5.95 4.81
N GLN A 99 -5.17 5.93 5.37
CA GLN A 99 -4.30 7.10 5.40
C GLN A 99 -3.85 7.47 3.99
N THR A 100 -3.95 8.75 3.65
CA THR A 100 -3.45 9.27 2.36
C THR A 100 -2.03 9.79 2.47
N CYS A 101 -1.39 10.01 1.32
CA CYS A 101 -0.08 10.66 1.27
C CYS A 101 -0.11 12.02 1.96
N LEU A 102 -1.07 12.88 1.60
CA LEU A 102 -1.10 14.26 2.11
C LEU A 102 -1.56 14.33 3.57
N GLU A 103 -2.36 13.38 4.05
CA GLU A 103 -2.66 13.26 5.48
C GLU A 103 -1.38 12.94 6.27
N CYS A 104 -0.66 11.88 5.89
CA CYS A 104 0.58 11.49 6.57
C CYS A 104 1.62 12.62 6.52
N HIS A 105 1.87 13.16 5.33
CA HIS A 105 2.85 14.23 5.15
C HIS A 105 2.46 15.49 5.93
N THR A 106 1.17 15.80 6.09
CA THR A 106 0.74 16.93 6.94
C THR A 106 1.13 16.71 8.41
N LYS A 107 1.06 15.47 8.92
CA LYS A 107 1.51 15.13 10.29
C LYS A 107 3.03 15.20 10.40
N VAL A 108 3.76 14.63 9.42
CA VAL A 108 5.24 14.69 9.39
C VAL A 108 5.74 16.13 9.39
N VAL A 109 5.15 17.03 8.59
CA VAL A 109 5.59 18.44 8.54
C VAL A 109 5.15 19.27 9.73
N ALA A 110 4.21 18.79 10.55
CA ALA A 110 3.90 19.41 11.83
C ALA A 110 5.06 19.19 12.83
N GLU A 111 5.71 18.03 12.78
CA GLU A 111 6.89 17.70 13.57
C GLU A 111 8.19 18.19 12.94
N LYS A 112 8.22 18.31 11.61
CA LYS A 112 9.39 18.71 10.80
C LYS A 112 9.04 19.82 9.79
N PRO A 113 8.85 21.07 10.26
CA PRO A 113 8.38 22.17 9.42
C PRO A 113 9.28 22.49 8.22
N GLU A 114 10.58 22.20 8.32
CA GLU A 114 11.56 22.36 7.23
C GLU A 114 11.22 21.50 6.00
N LEU A 115 10.49 20.40 6.18
CA LEU A 115 10.07 19.50 5.10
C LEU A 115 8.76 19.93 4.42
N LYS A 116 8.14 21.04 4.85
CA LYS A 116 6.83 21.49 4.34
C LYS A 116 6.80 21.60 2.83
N LYS A 117 7.82 22.23 2.24
CA LYS A 117 7.92 22.46 0.80
C LYS A 117 8.06 21.15 0.01
N ASP A 118 8.83 20.23 0.56
CA ASP A 118 9.19 18.96 -0.04
C ASP A 118 8.05 17.94 0.01
N LEU A 119 7.31 17.88 1.11
CA LEU A 119 6.31 16.83 1.34
C LEU A 119 4.86 17.25 1.05
N THR A 120 4.55 18.55 1.11
CA THR A 120 3.16 19.03 0.96
C THR A 120 2.96 20.08 -0.14
N GLY A 121 4.05 20.50 -0.80
CA GLY A 121 3.97 21.48 -1.90
C GLY A 121 3.32 20.92 -3.16
N CYS A 122 2.39 21.68 -3.76
CA CYS A 122 1.74 21.31 -5.02
C CYS A 122 2.65 21.42 -6.26
N ALA A 123 3.75 22.17 -6.15
CA ALA A 123 4.76 22.38 -7.20
C ALA A 123 6.11 22.60 -6.52
N LYS A 124 7.23 22.32 -7.20
CA LYS A 124 8.61 22.35 -6.66
C LYS A 124 8.83 21.48 -5.41
N SER A 125 8.06 20.40 -5.26
CA SER A 125 8.14 19.45 -4.14
C SER A 125 8.84 18.16 -4.58
N LYS A 126 9.08 17.23 -3.66
CA LYS A 126 9.66 15.92 -4.02
C LYS A 126 8.69 15.08 -4.86
N CYS A 127 7.39 15.34 -4.77
CA CYS A 127 6.36 14.68 -5.59
C CYS A 127 6.14 15.40 -6.94
N HIS A 128 6.22 16.73 -6.94
CA HIS A 128 6.01 17.56 -8.13
C HIS A 128 7.17 18.55 -8.27
N PRO A 129 8.32 18.12 -8.84
CA PRO A 129 9.49 18.98 -9.04
C PRO A 129 9.20 20.24 -9.86
#